data_AF-A0A0P7USJ2-F1
#
_entry.id   AF-A0A0P7USJ2-F1
#
_cell.length_a   1.000
_cell.length_b   1.000
_cell.length_c   1.000
_cell.angle_alpha   90.00
_cell.angle_beta   90.00
_cell.angle_gamma   90.00
#
_symmetry.space_group_name_H-M   'P 1'
#
loop_
_entity.id
_entity.type
_entity.pdbx_description
1 polymer ?
#
loop_
_entity_poly.entity_id
_entity_poly.type
_entity_poly.pdbx_seq_one_letter_code
_entity_poly.pdbx_strand_id
1 'polypeptide(L)'
;MNPYPWDESNLKSMLIDLNKFKQLDAYASKVTARSNVNALVQDLLKGTNSDMEKLRSIWMWVTHHIGIECEVVSGHSKGFQYKPGMRFTGDGNHAWNAVRLDGKWHVLDSTWGAGSVDGSGYRFTFRYNEFYFLTHPALFVGDHFPLEGQWQLLKPQLSLKQFEDAMHRRSAFFNSGLVSVKPEASLINSDGKTTVTIKSSSPKLFMADLNESGNHSILTLRPDGMKLDVYPPEVGTHTLKIYCKDPESVKKEYDHVCEYEIRCKAVNKEMRFLGDLNNPVGPSWLLEQQGLHEPSQCEPMVRTTDGRCSFSFRVESHLDLMAMLNTGEFSMTDDQQRRHVFQSRKGERVEFRVQVPRAGLYQLCIFGKNKSSAGKYSYFCSYIISCTNLKVKWPVYPLKYTSWKEDYELVEPLAGVLPADREIQFKMKVPGVSRVSVKARDTHDLILGTDGFWSGSCRTTGCVDVNVMIQEKPADRSLSFILNYEVEN
;
A
#
# COMPACT_ATOMS: atom_id res chain seq x y z
N MET A 1 0.65 -23.56 12.87
CA MET A 1 1.97 -22.98 13.17
C MET A 1 2.75 -24.03 13.92
N ASN A 2 3.72 -24.66 13.25
CA ASN A 2 4.76 -25.37 13.99
C ASN A 2 5.51 -24.34 14.84
N PRO A 3 5.78 -24.62 16.12
CA PRO A 3 6.62 -23.75 16.94
C PRO A 3 7.99 -23.60 16.26
N TYR A 4 8.56 -22.39 16.35
CA TYR A 4 9.92 -22.11 15.89
C TYR A 4 10.91 -23.12 16.50
N PRO A 5 11.89 -23.64 15.73
CA PRO A 5 12.75 -24.76 16.11
C PRO A 5 13.88 -24.35 17.07
N TRP A 6 13.54 -23.82 18.25
CA TRP A 6 14.51 -23.52 19.32
C TRP A 6 14.25 -24.30 20.62
N ASP A 7 13.41 -25.33 20.56
CA ASP A 7 13.10 -26.23 21.67
C ASP A 7 13.34 -27.65 21.13
N GLU A 8 14.52 -28.25 21.33
CA GLU A 8 14.81 -29.12 22.48
C GLU A 8 16.28 -29.03 23.00
N SER A 9 17.01 -27.93 22.73
CA SER A 9 18.39 -27.74 23.23
C SER A 9 18.65 -26.31 23.70
N ASN A 10 17.76 -25.76 24.52
CA ASN A 10 17.88 -24.39 25.01
C ASN A 10 19.06 -24.26 26.01
N LEU A 11 20.22 -23.77 25.54
CA LEU A 11 21.39 -23.45 26.37
C LEU A 11 21.11 -22.38 27.45
N LYS A 12 19.96 -21.70 27.43
CA LYS A 12 19.56 -20.73 28.48
C LYS A 12 19.20 -21.39 29.81
N SER A 13 18.95 -22.70 29.85
CA SER A 13 18.73 -23.48 31.08
C SER A 13 19.95 -24.34 31.46
N MET A 14 21.06 -24.20 30.75
CA MET A 14 22.29 -24.92 31.09
C MET A 14 22.78 -24.47 32.47
N LEU A 15 22.97 -25.42 33.39
CA LEU A 15 23.61 -25.15 34.67
C LEU A 15 25.04 -24.70 34.41
N ILE A 16 25.27 -23.40 34.56
CA ILE A 16 26.56 -22.76 34.37
C ILE A 16 27.22 -22.58 35.74
N ASP A 17 28.46 -23.05 35.87
CA ASP A 17 29.30 -22.73 37.01
C ASP A 17 29.91 -21.33 36.82
N LEU A 18 29.26 -20.33 37.45
CA LEU A 18 29.68 -18.93 37.36
C LEU A 18 31.06 -18.69 37.98
N ASN A 19 31.49 -19.50 38.96
CA ASN A 19 32.82 -19.37 39.55
C ASN A 19 33.89 -19.87 38.57
N LYS A 20 33.62 -20.98 37.88
CA LYS A 20 34.49 -21.50 36.82
C LYS A 20 34.61 -20.50 35.67
N PHE A 21 33.51 -19.88 35.24
CA PHE A 21 33.53 -18.84 34.22
C PHE A 21 34.31 -17.60 34.66
N LYS A 22 34.16 -17.15 35.91
CA LYS A 22 34.95 -16.03 36.44
C LYS A 22 36.46 -16.32 36.44
N GLN A 23 36.86 -17.55 36.77
CA GLN A 23 38.27 -17.96 36.70
C GLN A 23 38.77 -18.02 35.25
N LEU A 24 37.96 -18.55 34.34
CA LEU A 24 38.28 -18.63 32.92
C LEU A 24 38.43 -17.24 32.28
N ASP A 25 37.52 -16.32 32.60
CA ASP A 25 37.57 -14.93 32.13
C ASP A 25 38.83 -14.23 32.63
N ALA A 26 39.19 -14.42 33.91
CA ALA A 26 40.39 -13.86 34.52
C ALA A 26 41.70 -14.47 34.00
N TYR A 27 41.66 -15.70 33.51
CA TYR A 27 42.78 -16.33 32.80
C TYR A 27 42.89 -15.77 31.39
N ALA A 28 41.80 -15.83 30.62
CA ALA A 28 41.74 -15.38 29.24
C ALA A 28 42.16 -13.91 29.11
N SER A 29 41.73 -13.01 30.00
CA SER A 29 42.13 -11.59 29.94
C SER A 29 43.63 -11.34 30.15
N LYS A 30 44.37 -12.30 30.72
CA LYS A 30 45.82 -12.17 30.99
C LYS A 30 46.70 -12.87 29.97
N VAL A 31 46.13 -13.68 29.09
CA VAL A 31 46.89 -14.33 28.00
C VAL A 31 47.38 -13.23 27.07
N THR A 32 48.67 -13.14 26.77
CA THR A 32 49.23 -12.08 25.90
C THR A 32 49.43 -12.56 24.47
N ALA A 33 49.51 -11.64 23.52
CA ALA A 33 49.73 -11.95 22.11
C ALA A 33 51.05 -12.73 21.90
N ARG A 34 50.98 -13.87 21.19
CA ARG A 34 52.13 -14.73 20.83
C ARG A 34 52.48 -14.64 19.35
N SER A 35 53.59 -15.29 18.98
CA SER A 35 54.19 -15.27 17.64
C SER A 35 53.30 -15.77 16.50
N ASN A 36 52.22 -16.52 16.77
CA ASN A 36 51.21 -16.89 15.78
C ASN A 36 49.86 -17.26 16.42
N VAL A 37 48.81 -17.27 15.59
CA VAL A 37 47.42 -17.55 16.00
C VAL A 37 47.25 -18.95 16.60
N ASN A 38 47.92 -19.97 16.06
CA ASN A 38 47.80 -21.34 16.56
C ASN A 38 48.31 -21.46 18.00
N ALA A 39 49.45 -20.85 18.32
CA ALA A 39 50.00 -20.83 19.67
C ALA A 39 49.07 -20.09 20.65
N LEU A 40 48.52 -18.95 20.22
CA LEU A 40 47.54 -18.19 21.01
C LEU A 40 46.28 -19.02 21.30
N VAL A 41 45.70 -19.67 20.28
CA VAL A 41 44.52 -20.51 20.45
C VAL A 41 44.82 -21.64 21.44
N GLN A 42 45.96 -22.33 21.33
CA GLN A 42 46.31 -23.41 22.27
C GLN A 42 46.37 -22.94 23.73
N ASP A 43 46.90 -21.74 24.00
CA ASP A 43 46.89 -21.19 25.34
C ASP A 43 45.48 -20.80 25.79
N LEU A 44 44.67 -20.17 24.93
CA LEU A 44 43.31 -19.78 25.25
C LEU A 44 42.39 -20.96 25.55
N LEU A 45 42.64 -22.10 24.91
CA LEU A 45 41.88 -23.31 25.14
C LEU A 45 42.36 -24.08 26.39
N LYS A 46 43.46 -23.68 27.03
CA LYS A 46 43.98 -24.36 28.21
C LYS A 46 43.01 -24.26 29.38
N GLY A 47 42.61 -25.42 29.91
CA GLY A 47 41.64 -25.51 31.02
C GLY A 47 40.17 -25.38 30.61
N THR A 48 39.88 -25.26 29.31
CA THR A 48 38.52 -25.35 28.76
C THR A 48 38.14 -26.81 28.53
N ASN A 49 36.90 -27.18 28.85
CA ASN A 49 36.41 -28.58 28.81
C ASN A 49 35.13 -28.73 27.98
N SER A 50 34.58 -27.63 27.48
CA SER A 50 33.36 -27.60 26.65
C SER A 50 33.48 -26.54 25.57
N ASP A 51 32.70 -26.65 24.49
CA ASP A 51 32.75 -25.67 23.40
C ASP A 51 32.26 -24.29 23.85
N MET A 52 31.38 -24.21 24.86
CA MET A 52 30.99 -22.94 25.46
C MET A 52 32.14 -22.28 26.24
N GLU A 53 32.95 -23.06 26.98
CA GLU A 53 34.15 -22.55 27.66
C GLU A 53 35.21 -22.08 26.64
N LYS A 54 35.41 -22.83 25.55
CA LYS A 54 36.31 -22.43 24.45
C LYS A 54 35.87 -21.09 23.83
N LEU A 55 34.59 -20.98 23.46
CA LEU A 55 34.03 -19.75 22.88
C LEU A 55 34.15 -18.57 23.84
N ARG A 56 33.82 -18.77 25.12
CA ARG A 56 33.92 -17.72 26.16
C ARG A 56 35.36 -17.26 26.36
N SER A 57 36.32 -18.18 26.48
CA SER A 57 37.74 -17.85 26.64
C SER A 57 38.26 -17.02 25.47
N ILE A 58 37.95 -17.43 24.24
CA ILE A 58 38.32 -16.68 23.03
C ILE A 58 37.64 -15.30 23.02
N TRP A 59 36.33 -15.24 23.29
CA TRP A 59 35.58 -13.99 23.33
C TRP A 59 36.12 -13.00 24.37
N MET A 60 36.42 -13.48 25.58
CA MET A 60 37.00 -12.66 26.65
C MET A 60 38.39 -12.17 26.29
N TRP A 61 39.23 -13.01 25.68
CA TRP A 61 40.55 -12.58 25.22
C TRP A 61 40.44 -11.51 24.15
N VAL A 62 39.61 -11.75 23.12
CA VAL A 62 39.37 -10.81 22.03
C VAL A 62 38.88 -9.47 22.60
N THR A 63 37.81 -9.48 23.40
CA THR A 63 37.25 -8.24 23.96
C THR A 63 38.19 -7.51 24.93
N HIS A 64 39.09 -8.22 25.61
CA HIS A 64 40.07 -7.59 26.51
C HIS A 64 41.28 -7.01 25.77
N HIS A 65 41.66 -7.60 24.63
CA HIS A 65 42.85 -7.21 23.86
C HIS A 65 42.53 -6.43 22.59
N ILE A 66 41.25 -6.26 22.25
CA ILE A 66 40.83 -5.41 21.15
C ILE A 66 40.95 -3.94 21.57
N GLY A 67 42.14 -3.39 21.36
CA GLY A 67 42.38 -1.95 21.45
C GLY A 67 41.73 -1.27 20.24
N ILE A 68 40.45 -0.95 20.34
CA ILE A 68 39.76 -0.15 19.33
C ILE A 68 39.91 1.32 19.72
N GLU A 69 40.64 2.09 18.92
CA GLU A 69 40.62 3.56 19.06
C GLU A 69 39.16 4.02 18.89
N CYS A 70 38.66 4.76 19.87
CA CYS A 70 37.27 5.18 19.93
C CYS A 70 37.20 6.65 20.35
N GLU A 71 36.38 7.42 19.64
CA GLU A 71 36.14 8.84 19.91
C GLU A 71 34.64 9.06 20.14
N VAL A 72 34.32 9.95 21.08
CA VAL A 72 32.95 10.43 21.28
C VAL A 72 32.74 11.63 20.37
N VAL A 73 31.75 11.56 19.50
CA VAL A 73 31.41 12.61 18.54
C VAL A 73 30.13 13.28 18.98
N SER A 74 30.20 14.57 19.29
CA SER A 74 29.05 15.41 19.60
C SER A 74 28.51 16.12 18.35
N GLY A 75 27.18 16.27 18.27
CA GLY A 75 26.56 16.85 17.09
C GLY A 75 25.07 17.13 17.19
N HIS A 76 24.51 17.59 16.08
CA HIS A 76 23.09 17.74 15.86
C HIS A 76 22.51 16.47 15.25
N SER A 77 21.38 16.01 15.77
CA SER A 77 20.66 14.86 15.26
C SER A 77 19.20 15.21 14.95
N LYS A 78 18.65 14.55 13.93
CA LYS A 78 17.22 14.60 13.58
C LYS A 78 16.42 13.59 14.41
N GLY A 79 16.63 13.59 15.73
CA GLY A 79 16.07 12.62 16.66
C GLY A 79 14.59 12.81 16.96
N PHE A 80 14.16 12.28 18.12
CA PHE A 80 12.76 12.22 18.53
C PHE A 80 12.00 13.56 18.46
N GLN A 81 12.65 14.68 18.75
CA GLN A 81 12.04 16.02 18.76
C GLN A 81 12.11 16.76 17.43
N TYR A 82 12.76 16.19 16.41
CA TYR A 82 12.93 16.85 15.12
C TYR A 82 11.63 16.90 14.32
N LYS A 83 11.38 18.04 13.70
CA LYS A 83 10.33 18.28 12.71
C LYS A 83 10.96 18.80 11.41
N PRO A 84 10.40 18.46 10.23
CA PRO A 84 10.85 19.01 8.96
C PRO A 84 10.99 20.54 9.02
N GLY A 85 12.07 21.08 8.44
CA GLY A 85 12.33 22.53 8.42
C GLY A 85 12.97 23.11 9.68
N MET A 86 13.12 22.35 10.77
CA MET A 86 13.86 22.81 11.96
C MET A 86 15.31 23.17 11.62
N ARG A 87 15.81 24.21 12.29
CA ARG A 87 17.19 24.69 12.21
C ARG A 87 17.92 24.37 13.51
N PHE A 88 19.22 24.13 13.42
CA PHE A 88 20.08 23.74 14.55
C PHE A 88 21.02 24.88 14.93
N THR A 89 21.22 25.06 16.24
CA THR A 89 22.14 26.04 16.82
C THR A 89 22.77 25.48 18.08
N GLY A 90 23.93 26.01 18.51
CA GLY A 90 24.57 25.66 19.78
C GLY A 90 25.35 24.34 19.75
N ASP A 91 25.54 23.74 20.93
CA ASP A 91 26.56 22.71 21.21
C ASP A 91 26.14 21.27 20.86
N GLY A 92 25.19 21.08 19.93
CA GLY A 92 24.64 19.75 19.62
C GLY A 92 23.50 19.32 20.55
N ASN A 93 22.75 18.29 20.14
CA ASN A 93 21.65 17.71 20.91
C ASN A 93 21.79 16.19 21.09
N HIS A 94 22.90 15.59 20.60
CA HIS A 94 23.16 14.17 20.67
C HIS A 94 24.66 13.87 20.56
N ALA A 95 25.05 12.67 20.97
CA ALA A 95 26.41 12.17 20.86
C ALA A 95 26.43 10.70 20.45
N TRP A 96 27.43 10.32 19.65
CA TRP A 96 27.63 8.97 19.14
C TRP A 96 29.13 8.63 19.15
N ASN A 97 29.51 7.49 18.57
CA ASN A 97 30.90 7.03 18.58
C ASN A 97 31.48 6.96 17.17
N ALA A 98 32.77 7.27 17.05
CA ALA A 98 33.59 6.88 15.93
C ALA A 98 34.63 5.86 16.42
N VAL A 99 34.82 4.78 15.69
CA VAL A 99 35.78 3.71 16.01
C VAL A 99 36.74 3.49 14.86
N ARG A 100 38.00 3.18 15.16
CA ARG A 100 39.00 2.90 14.14
C ARG A 100 39.17 1.40 13.96
N LEU A 101 38.81 0.91 12.78
CA LEU A 101 38.89 -0.49 12.38
C LEU A 101 39.65 -0.56 11.05
N ASP A 102 40.57 -1.51 10.91
CA ASP A 102 41.38 -1.70 9.69
C ASP A 102 42.03 -0.39 9.18
N GLY A 103 42.51 0.42 10.12
CA GLY A 103 43.16 1.71 9.86
C GLY A 103 42.23 2.85 9.43
N LYS A 104 40.91 2.61 9.35
CA LYS A 104 39.90 3.59 8.93
C LYS A 104 38.92 3.91 10.07
N TRP A 105 38.42 5.14 10.09
CA TRP A 105 37.37 5.54 11.00
C TRP A 105 36.00 5.11 10.48
N HIS A 106 35.15 4.63 11.38
CA HIS A 106 33.77 4.25 11.14
C HIS A 106 32.89 4.92 12.18
N VAL A 107 31.68 5.32 11.82
CA VAL A 107 30.69 5.91 12.75
C VAL A 107 29.66 4.87 13.16
N LEU A 108 29.21 4.94 14.40
CA LEU A 108 28.11 4.12 14.93
C LEU A 108 27.37 4.85 16.05
N ASP A 109 26.10 4.50 16.24
CA ASP A 109 25.30 4.96 17.37
C ASP A 109 24.72 3.77 18.13
N SER A 110 25.28 3.52 19.32
CA SER A 110 24.83 2.45 20.21
C SER A 110 23.48 2.75 20.89
N THR A 111 23.14 4.02 21.08
CA THR A 111 21.88 4.45 21.68
C THR A 111 20.72 4.17 20.73
N TRP A 112 20.82 4.65 19.49
CA TRP A 112 19.78 4.45 18.48
C TRP A 112 19.82 3.06 17.85
N GLY A 113 20.98 2.39 17.91
CA GLY A 113 21.12 0.98 17.59
C GLY A 113 20.43 0.03 18.59
N ALA A 114 20.25 0.45 19.85
CA ALA A 114 19.60 -0.36 20.87
C ALA A 114 18.06 -0.30 20.83
N GLY A 115 17.48 0.81 20.39
CA GLY A 115 16.03 0.98 20.36
C GLY A 115 15.57 2.42 20.25
N SER A 116 14.33 2.68 20.69
CA SER A 116 13.69 4.00 20.58
C SER A 116 12.91 4.36 21.84
N VAL A 117 12.73 5.65 22.07
CA VAL A 117 11.80 6.17 23.09
C VAL A 117 10.43 6.45 22.48
N ASP A 118 9.39 6.41 23.32
CA ASP A 118 8.03 6.76 22.91
C ASP A 118 7.80 8.27 22.73
N GLY A 119 6.57 8.65 22.35
CA GLY A 119 6.13 10.04 22.16
C GLY A 119 6.34 10.97 23.37
N SER A 120 6.56 10.41 24.55
CA SER A 120 6.80 11.17 25.78
C SER A 120 8.29 11.35 26.09
N GLY A 121 9.15 10.54 25.46
CA GLY A 121 10.58 10.46 25.76
C GLY A 121 10.90 9.68 27.04
N TYR A 122 9.91 9.24 27.82
CA TYR A 122 10.13 8.60 29.13
C TYR A 122 10.19 7.07 29.07
N ARG A 123 9.65 6.44 28.01
CA ARG A 123 9.64 4.98 27.89
C ARG A 123 10.53 4.52 26.75
N PHE A 124 11.64 3.88 27.11
CA PHE A 124 12.50 3.19 26.15
C PHE A 124 11.91 1.82 25.76
N THR A 125 11.97 1.51 24.47
CA THR A 125 11.65 0.19 23.93
C THR A 125 12.88 -0.35 23.22
N PHE A 126 13.42 -1.47 23.73
CA PHE A 126 14.52 -2.17 23.08
C PHE A 126 14.06 -2.73 21.74
N ARG A 127 14.75 -2.33 20.66
CA ARG A 127 14.53 -2.80 19.31
C ARG A 127 15.86 -2.65 18.57
N TYR A 128 16.64 -3.72 18.54
CA TYR A 128 17.93 -3.71 17.86
C TYR A 128 17.78 -3.22 16.41
N ASN A 129 18.59 -2.23 16.05
CA ASN A 129 18.59 -1.57 14.77
C ASN A 129 20.00 -1.54 14.20
N GLU A 130 20.29 -2.53 13.38
CA GLU A 130 21.61 -2.71 12.75
C GLU A 130 22.01 -1.53 11.87
N PHE A 131 21.05 -0.72 11.39
CA PHE A 131 21.34 0.47 10.57
C PHE A 131 22.41 1.35 11.22
N TYR A 132 22.40 1.52 12.54
CA TYR A 132 23.31 2.40 13.29
C TYR A 132 24.64 1.74 13.68
N PHE A 133 24.89 0.50 13.26
CA PHE A 133 26.16 -0.18 13.50
C PHE A 133 27.06 -0.07 12.26
N LEU A 134 28.12 0.73 12.35
CA LEU A 134 29.11 0.94 11.28
C LEU A 134 28.48 1.42 9.95
N THR A 135 27.44 2.26 10.05
CA THR A 135 26.73 2.82 8.92
C THR A 135 27.67 3.55 7.97
N HIS A 136 27.45 3.42 6.66
CA HIS A 136 28.21 4.21 5.70
C HIS A 136 28.00 5.72 5.97
N PRO A 137 29.07 6.55 6.06
CA PRO A 137 28.96 7.95 6.47
C PRO A 137 27.99 8.78 5.62
N ALA A 138 27.88 8.48 4.33
CA ALA A 138 26.95 9.15 3.41
C ALA A 138 25.46 8.91 3.73
N LEU A 139 25.14 7.87 4.50
CA LEU A 139 23.79 7.60 5.01
C LEU A 139 23.64 8.14 6.43
N PHE A 140 24.64 7.92 7.29
CA PHE A 140 24.65 8.36 8.68
C PHE A 140 24.51 9.88 8.83
N VAL A 141 25.14 10.65 7.94
CA VAL A 141 25.01 12.12 7.93
C VAL A 141 23.58 12.62 7.68
N GLY A 142 22.68 11.73 7.20
CA GLY A 142 21.28 12.07 6.94
C GLY A 142 20.48 12.41 8.20
N ASP A 143 20.86 11.84 9.35
CA ASP A 143 20.26 12.09 10.65
C ASP A 143 21.28 12.48 11.75
N HIS A 144 22.60 12.44 11.50
CA HIS A 144 23.67 12.82 12.43
C HIS A 144 24.69 13.80 11.81
N PHE A 145 24.68 15.05 12.24
CA PHE A 145 25.61 16.09 11.80
C PHE A 145 26.60 16.47 12.91
N PRO A 146 27.90 16.13 12.80
CA PRO A 146 28.88 16.41 13.85
C PRO A 146 29.24 17.90 13.93
N LEU A 147 29.58 18.38 15.12
CA LEU A 147 30.09 19.76 15.31
C LEU A 147 31.45 19.95 14.63
N GLU A 148 32.31 18.94 14.70
CA GLU A 148 33.59 18.94 14.00
C GLU A 148 33.45 18.25 12.64
N GLY A 149 33.65 19.00 11.56
CA GLY A 149 33.41 18.52 10.19
C GLY A 149 34.20 17.26 9.80
N GLN A 150 35.35 17.01 10.41
CA GLN A 150 36.17 15.81 10.16
C GLN A 150 35.42 14.51 10.46
N TRP A 151 34.54 14.52 11.47
CA TRP A 151 33.75 13.35 11.87
C TRP A 151 32.58 13.06 10.94
N GLN A 152 32.34 13.88 9.91
CA GLN A 152 31.43 13.49 8.84
C GLN A 152 31.99 12.31 8.05
N LEU A 153 33.33 12.14 8.02
CA LEU A 153 34.02 11.13 7.21
C LEU A 153 33.63 11.19 5.71
N LEU A 154 33.27 12.39 5.24
CA LEU A 154 32.85 12.67 3.86
C LEU A 154 33.81 13.62 3.16
N LYS A 155 33.93 13.44 1.85
CA LYS A 155 34.66 14.34 0.94
C LYS A 155 33.84 14.51 -0.35
N PRO A 156 33.32 15.71 -0.65
CA PRO A 156 33.33 16.92 0.19
C PRO A 156 32.43 16.77 1.43
N GLN A 157 32.71 17.59 2.46
CA GLN A 157 31.85 17.71 3.64
C GLN A 157 30.55 18.44 3.30
N LEU A 158 29.47 18.08 3.98
CA LEU A 158 28.20 18.79 3.94
C LEU A 158 28.23 20.00 4.86
N SER A 159 27.63 21.09 4.41
CA SER A 159 27.34 22.24 5.27
C SER A 159 26.12 21.97 6.15
N LEU A 160 26.04 22.66 7.30
CA LEU A 160 24.87 22.58 8.19
C LEU A 160 23.57 22.91 7.44
N LYS A 161 23.58 23.93 6.58
CA LYS A 161 22.42 24.30 5.78
C LYS A 161 21.96 23.16 4.86
N GLN A 162 22.89 22.46 4.20
CA GLN A 162 22.54 21.29 3.38
C GLN A 162 21.94 20.16 4.21
N PHE A 163 22.48 19.91 5.42
CA PHE A 163 21.91 18.96 6.35
C PHE A 163 20.48 19.34 6.78
N GLU A 164 20.25 20.61 7.10
CA GLU A 164 18.95 21.15 7.52
C GLU A 164 17.89 21.12 6.40
N ASP A 165 18.29 21.42 5.17
CA ASP A 165 17.39 21.44 4.00
C ASP A 165 17.10 20.02 3.47
N ALA A 166 18.00 19.06 3.71
CA ALA A 166 17.85 17.68 3.26
C ALA A 166 16.70 16.96 3.99
N MET A 167 15.98 16.13 3.24
CA MET A 167 15.02 15.19 3.79
C MET A 167 15.61 14.31 4.89
N HIS A 168 14.87 14.19 5.99
CA HIS A 168 15.12 13.17 7.00
C HIS A 168 14.63 11.79 6.50
N ARG A 169 15.56 10.98 5.99
CA ARG A 169 15.34 9.55 5.73
C ARG A 169 15.68 8.79 7.01
N ARG A 170 14.66 8.25 7.68
CA ARG A 170 14.83 7.49 8.93
C ARG A 170 15.55 6.16 8.64
N SER A 171 16.14 5.52 9.65
CA SER A 171 16.72 4.17 9.51
C SER A 171 15.76 3.16 8.86
N ALA A 172 14.46 3.24 9.17
CA ALA A 172 13.42 2.44 8.53
C ALA A 172 13.35 2.58 7.01
N PHE A 173 13.70 3.74 6.44
CA PHE A 173 13.77 3.95 4.99
C PHE A 173 14.79 2.99 4.37
N PHE A 174 15.99 2.94 4.93
CA PHE A 174 17.08 2.12 4.44
C PHE A 174 16.87 0.64 4.75
N ASN A 175 16.43 0.31 5.97
CA ASN A 175 16.13 -1.07 6.37
C ASN A 175 15.02 -1.70 5.52
N SER A 176 14.08 -0.90 5.03
CA SER A 176 13.02 -1.35 4.12
C SER A 176 13.50 -1.48 2.66
N GLY A 177 14.76 -1.22 2.35
CA GLY A 177 15.31 -1.29 0.99
C GLY A 177 14.79 -0.17 0.07
N LEU A 178 14.38 0.98 0.63
CA LEU A 178 14.03 2.16 -0.15
C LEU A 178 15.30 2.85 -0.64
N VAL A 179 15.29 3.27 -1.90
CA VAL A 179 16.48 3.70 -2.64
C VAL A 179 16.51 5.22 -2.82
N SER A 180 15.36 5.81 -3.17
CA SER A 180 15.28 7.25 -3.42
C SER A 180 13.88 7.77 -3.13
N VAL A 181 13.80 9.08 -2.89
CA VAL A 181 12.57 9.78 -2.58
C VAL A 181 12.61 11.16 -3.25
N LYS A 182 11.53 11.55 -3.90
CA LYS A 182 11.39 12.85 -4.56
C LYS A 182 10.07 13.52 -4.16
N PRO A 183 10.08 14.84 -3.90
CA PRO A 183 11.25 15.74 -3.91
C PRO A 183 12.24 15.47 -2.77
N GLU A 184 13.51 15.81 -2.95
CA GLU A 184 14.58 15.56 -1.94
C GLU A 184 14.57 16.57 -0.78
N ALA A 185 13.98 17.75 -1.01
CA ALA A 185 13.82 18.76 0.02
C ALA A 185 12.67 18.38 0.95
N SER A 186 12.86 18.58 2.26
CA SER A 186 11.83 18.30 3.27
C SER A 186 10.64 19.26 3.21
N LEU A 187 10.82 20.43 2.59
CA LEU A 187 9.80 21.45 2.38
C LEU A 187 9.28 21.44 0.94
N ILE A 188 7.97 21.36 0.78
CA ILE A 188 7.28 21.40 -0.52
C ILE A 188 6.37 22.63 -0.57
N ASN A 189 6.45 23.43 -1.61
CA ASN A 189 5.43 24.44 -1.92
C ASN A 189 4.40 23.82 -2.89
N SER A 190 3.12 23.94 -2.58
CA SER A 190 2.02 23.34 -3.35
C SER A 190 0.97 24.39 -3.70
N ASP A 191 0.50 24.38 -4.95
CA ASP A 191 -0.63 25.19 -5.43
C ASP A 191 -1.89 24.32 -5.64
N GLY A 192 -2.13 23.40 -4.70
CA GLY A 192 -3.33 22.55 -4.64
C GLY A 192 -3.10 21.08 -4.94
N LYS A 193 -1.91 20.73 -5.42
CA LYS A 193 -1.45 19.35 -5.56
C LYS A 193 0.06 19.30 -5.45
N THR A 194 0.57 18.29 -4.76
CA THR A 194 1.97 17.89 -4.86
C THR A 194 2.07 16.38 -5.10
N THR A 195 3.21 15.93 -5.63
CA THR A 195 3.48 14.52 -5.87
C THR A 195 4.76 14.13 -5.16
N VAL A 196 4.68 13.04 -4.39
CA VAL A 196 5.84 12.35 -3.81
C VAL A 196 6.03 11.03 -4.53
N THR A 197 7.27 10.68 -4.83
CA THR A 197 7.61 9.35 -5.37
C THR A 197 8.71 8.73 -4.53
N ILE A 198 8.56 7.45 -4.19
CA ILE A 198 9.61 6.67 -3.53
C ILE A 198 9.95 5.50 -4.43
N LYS A 199 11.24 5.24 -4.61
CA LYS A 199 11.74 4.03 -5.28
C LYS A 199 12.22 3.01 -4.25
N SER A 200 11.98 1.74 -4.53
CA SER A 200 12.38 0.61 -3.70
C SER A 200 13.06 -0.46 -4.53
N SER A 201 13.92 -1.24 -3.89
CA SER A 201 14.62 -2.38 -4.50
C SER A 201 13.73 -3.61 -4.72
N SER A 202 12.58 -3.67 -4.04
CA SER A 202 11.56 -4.70 -4.20
C SER A 202 10.17 -4.10 -3.97
N PRO A 203 9.07 -4.80 -4.33
CA PRO A 203 7.72 -4.33 -4.04
C PRO A 203 7.49 -4.11 -2.53
N LYS A 204 6.85 -2.99 -2.19
CA LYS A 204 6.51 -2.61 -0.81
C LYS A 204 5.08 -2.12 -0.72
N LEU A 205 4.48 -2.30 0.46
CA LEU A 205 3.24 -1.63 0.83
C LEU A 205 3.57 -0.27 1.41
N PHE A 206 2.71 0.72 1.13
CA PHE A 206 2.88 2.09 1.62
C PHE A 206 1.57 2.60 2.23
N MET A 207 1.72 3.54 3.15
CA MET A 207 0.64 4.30 3.75
C MET A 207 1.12 5.75 3.93
N ALA A 208 0.20 6.71 3.88
CA ALA A 208 0.54 8.11 4.10
C ALA A 208 -0.55 8.80 4.90
N ASP A 209 -0.11 9.64 5.84
CA ASP A 209 -0.98 10.49 6.66
C ASP A 209 -0.67 11.95 6.37
N LEU A 210 -1.69 12.73 6.06
CA LEU A 210 -1.61 14.18 5.97
C LEU A 210 -2.28 14.79 7.20
N ASN A 211 -1.53 15.52 8.03
CA ASN A 211 -2.02 16.07 9.30
C ASN A 211 -2.69 15.02 10.20
N GLU A 212 -2.14 13.79 10.24
CA GLU A 212 -2.69 12.68 11.02
C GLU A 212 -4.08 12.19 10.54
N SER A 213 -4.45 12.57 9.31
CA SER A 213 -5.62 12.05 8.58
C SER A 213 -5.18 11.28 7.33
N GLY A 214 -5.82 10.13 7.07
CA GLY A 214 -5.34 9.16 6.06
C GLY A 214 -5.77 9.42 4.61
N ASN A 215 -6.68 10.35 4.36
CA ASN A 215 -7.50 10.32 3.13
C ASN A 215 -7.44 11.61 2.29
N HIS A 216 -6.26 12.22 2.16
CA HIS A 216 -6.05 13.38 1.27
C HIS A 216 -5.04 13.09 0.15
N SER A 217 -4.86 11.82 -0.17
CA SER A 217 -3.86 11.39 -1.13
C SER A 217 -4.31 10.20 -1.97
N ILE A 218 -3.84 10.15 -3.21
CA ILE A 218 -3.98 9.04 -4.14
C ILE A 218 -2.66 8.29 -4.15
N LEU A 219 -2.64 7.09 -3.59
CA LEU A 219 -1.49 6.21 -3.57
C LEU A 219 -1.57 5.22 -4.72
N THR A 220 -0.57 5.22 -5.60
CA THR A 220 -0.38 4.23 -6.65
C THR A 220 0.88 3.41 -6.37
N LEU A 221 0.71 2.10 -6.20
CA LEU A 221 1.81 1.16 -5.96
C LEU A 221 2.44 0.69 -7.26
N ARG A 222 3.77 0.58 -7.28
CA ARG A 222 4.58 0.15 -8.42
C ARG A 222 5.52 -0.98 -7.99
N PRO A 223 5.93 -1.89 -8.89
CA PRO A 223 6.88 -2.94 -8.54
C PRO A 223 8.18 -2.40 -7.94
N ASP A 224 8.57 -1.19 -8.34
CA ASP A 224 9.79 -0.50 -7.93
C ASP A 224 9.54 0.68 -6.97
N GLY A 225 8.38 0.71 -6.29
CA GLY A 225 8.09 1.71 -5.26
C GLY A 225 6.65 2.24 -5.31
N MET A 226 6.49 3.56 -5.23
CA MET A 226 5.17 4.18 -5.22
C MET A 226 5.16 5.61 -5.77
N LYS A 227 3.97 6.07 -6.14
CA LYS A 227 3.64 7.46 -6.42
C LYS A 227 2.47 7.87 -5.52
N LEU A 228 2.60 9.01 -4.86
CA LEU A 228 1.61 9.57 -3.96
C LEU A 228 1.25 10.99 -4.44
N ASP A 229 0.05 11.16 -4.96
CA ASP A 229 -0.50 12.47 -5.30
C ASP A 229 -1.27 13.02 -4.08
N VAL A 230 -0.78 14.11 -3.49
CA VAL A 230 -1.30 14.69 -2.25
C VAL A 230 -2.06 15.98 -2.55
N TYR A 231 -3.26 16.11 -1.99
CA TYR A 231 -4.17 17.22 -2.19
C TYR A 231 -4.51 17.85 -0.83
N PRO A 232 -3.77 18.88 -0.40
CA PRO A 232 -4.05 19.52 0.87
C PRO A 232 -5.48 20.09 0.93
N PRO A 233 -6.24 19.84 2.02
CA PRO A 233 -7.66 20.22 2.11
C PRO A 233 -7.88 21.71 2.35
N GLU A 234 -6.88 22.41 2.90
CA GLU A 234 -6.93 23.83 3.22
C GLU A 234 -5.63 24.53 2.80
N VAL A 235 -5.64 25.87 2.83
CA VAL A 235 -4.44 26.70 2.63
C VAL A 235 -3.69 26.76 3.96
N GLY A 236 -2.37 26.62 3.93
CA GLY A 236 -1.55 26.61 5.13
C GLY A 236 -0.44 25.57 5.09
N THR A 237 0.04 25.20 6.26
CA THR A 237 1.12 24.23 6.42
C THR A 237 0.56 22.87 6.82
N HIS A 238 1.00 21.82 6.14
CA HIS A 238 0.59 20.44 6.39
C HIS A 238 1.80 19.54 6.61
N THR A 239 1.66 18.58 7.52
CA THR A 239 2.66 17.54 7.74
C THR A 239 2.23 16.27 7.01
N LEU A 240 3.07 15.80 6.08
CA LEU A 240 2.87 14.51 5.41
C LEU A 240 3.84 13.49 5.99
N LYS A 241 3.33 12.43 6.62
CA LYS A 241 4.11 11.28 7.10
C LYS A 241 3.91 10.11 6.15
N ILE A 242 4.99 9.44 5.76
CA ILE A 242 4.94 8.27 4.87
C ILE A 242 5.52 7.06 5.57
N TYR A 243 4.79 5.94 5.48
CA TYR A 243 5.13 4.69 6.12
C TYR A 243 5.27 3.59 5.07
N CYS A 244 6.08 2.58 5.38
CA CYS A 244 6.38 1.46 4.50
C CYS A 244 6.28 0.15 5.27
N LYS A 245 5.92 -0.93 4.57
CA LYS A 245 5.90 -2.28 5.12
C LYS A 245 6.23 -3.30 4.04
N ASP A 246 6.98 -4.33 4.40
CA ASP A 246 7.14 -5.53 3.58
C ASP A 246 5.82 -6.29 3.43
N PRO A 247 5.42 -6.71 2.21
CA PRO A 247 4.18 -7.45 1.98
C PRO A 247 4.07 -8.72 2.83
N GLU A 248 5.20 -9.45 2.97
CA GLU A 248 5.31 -10.70 3.73
C GLU A 248 5.44 -10.49 5.25
N SER A 249 5.53 -9.25 5.72
CA SER A 249 5.74 -8.98 7.14
C SER A 249 4.48 -9.28 7.96
N VAL A 250 4.67 -10.10 8.99
CA VAL A 250 3.63 -10.41 9.99
C VAL A 250 3.32 -9.24 10.92
N LYS A 251 4.15 -8.18 10.92
CA LYS A 251 3.90 -6.98 11.74
C LYS A 251 2.65 -6.26 11.23
N LYS A 252 1.77 -5.85 12.12
CA LYS A 252 0.58 -5.06 11.71
C LYS A 252 0.94 -3.62 11.36
N GLU A 253 1.92 -3.06 12.06
CA GLU A 253 2.35 -1.68 11.94
C GLU A 253 3.22 -1.46 10.70
N TYR A 254 3.11 -0.27 10.11
CA TYR A 254 4.02 0.22 9.08
C TYR A 254 5.14 1.02 9.75
N ASP A 255 6.36 0.90 9.25
CA ASP A 255 7.49 1.67 9.76
C ASP A 255 7.50 3.07 9.12
N HIS A 256 7.66 4.11 9.94
CA HIS A 256 7.72 5.51 9.49
C HIS A 256 9.04 5.77 8.76
N VAL A 257 9.00 6.08 7.47
CA VAL A 257 10.21 6.17 6.63
C VAL A 257 10.66 7.60 6.33
N CYS A 258 9.74 8.54 6.13
CA CYS A 258 10.06 9.95 5.87
C CYS A 258 8.85 10.86 6.12
N GLU A 259 9.14 12.17 6.23
CA GLU A 259 8.16 13.20 6.55
C GLU A 259 8.45 14.48 5.75
N TYR A 260 7.39 15.19 5.34
CA TYR A 260 7.46 16.48 4.64
C TYR A 260 6.64 17.56 5.35
N GLU A 261 7.10 18.81 5.24
CA GLU A 261 6.26 20.00 5.42
C GLU A 261 5.75 20.46 4.04
N ILE A 262 4.43 20.54 3.87
CA ILE A 262 3.79 21.04 2.65
C ILE A 262 3.18 22.40 2.94
N ARG A 263 3.67 23.45 2.28
CA ARG A 263 3.08 24.79 2.28
C ARG A 263 2.13 24.93 1.10
N CYS A 264 0.84 24.82 1.39
CA CYS A 264 -0.24 24.93 0.43
C CYS A 264 -0.68 26.39 0.27
N LYS A 265 -0.64 26.93 -0.96
CA LYS A 265 -1.09 28.30 -1.28
C LYS A 265 -2.51 28.36 -1.81
N ALA A 266 -3.01 27.28 -2.40
CA ALA A 266 -4.35 27.18 -2.96
C ALA A 266 -4.83 25.73 -2.86
N VAL A 267 -6.13 25.51 -2.64
CA VAL A 267 -6.71 24.16 -2.56
C VAL A 267 -7.28 23.74 -3.91
N ASN A 268 -7.10 22.46 -4.27
CA ASN A 268 -7.76 21.89 -5.43
C ASN A 268 -9.25 21.61 -5.12
N LYS A 269 -10.13 22.45 -5.65
CA LYS A 269 -11.59 22.36 -5.42
C LYS A 269 -12.26 21.18 -6.13
N GLU A 270 -11.62 20.57 -7.12
CA GLU A 270 -12.17 19.40 -7.84
C GLU A 270 -12.03 18.10 -7.01
N MET A 271 -11.11 18.08 -6.05
CA MET A 271 -10.73 16.87 -5.30
C MET A 271 -11.34 16.81 -3.89
N ARG A 272 -12.50 17.43 -3.68
CA ARG A 272 -13.11 17.65 -2.35
C ARG A 272 -13.46 16.37 -1.57
N PHE A 273 -13.75 15.24 -2.23
CA PHE A 273 -14.25 14.04 -1.53
C PHE A 273 -13.18 13.02 -1.13
N LEU A 274 -11.87 13.29 -1.31
CA LEU A 274 -10.84 12.28 -1.04
C LEU A 274 -10.91 11.63 0.35
N GLY A 275 -11.61 12.25 1.32
CA GLY A 275 -11.80 11.80 2.71
C GLY A 275 -12.27 10.36 2.95
N ASP A 276 -12.89 9.68 1.99
CA ASP A 276 -13.30 8.26 2.09
C ASP A 276 -12.63 7.35 1.02
N LEU A 277 -11.53 7.82 0.42
CA LEU A 277 -10.85 7.11 -0.65
C LEU A 277 -10.17 5.82 -0.13
N ASN A 278 -10.54 4.69 -0.71
CA ASN A 278 -9.79 3.44 -0.56
C ASN A 278 -8.49 3.48 -1.35
N ASN A 279 -7.35 3.51 -0.65
CA ASN A 279 -6.02 3.34 -1.23
C ASN A 279 -5.59 1.85 -1.21
N PRO A 280 -4.73 1.39 -2.14
CA PRO A 280 -4.21 2.11 -3.30
C PRO A 280 -5.26 2.28 -4.42
N VAL A 281 -5.02 3.27 -5.28
CA VAL A 281 -5.85 3.57 -6.47
C VAL A 281 -5.08 3.28 -7.75
N GLY A 282 -5.80 2.76 -8.73
CA GLY A 282 -5.30 2.30 -10.01
C GLY A 282 -4.76 0.88 -9.95
N PRO A 283 -4.20 0.40 -11.08
CA PRO A 283 -3.56 -0.90 -11.10
C PRO A 283 -2.25 -0.89 -10.30
N SER A 284 -1.89 -2.06 -9.77
CA SER A 284 -0.66 -2.25 -9.02
C SER A 284 -0.15 -3.69 -9.13
N TRP A 285 1.10 -3.91 -8.73
CA TRP A 285 1.67 -5.26 -8.62
C TRP A 285 0.87 -6.16 -7.65
N LEU A 286 0.20 -5.58 -6.65
CA LEU A 286 -0.66 -6.32 -5.72
C LEU A 286 -1.89 -6.88 -6.44
N LEU A 287 -2.44 -6.12 -7.39
CA LEU A 287 -3.60 -6.54 -8.18
C LEU A 287 -3.28 -7.76 -9.07
N GLU A 288 -2.07 -7.79 -9.64
CA GLU A 288 -1.57 -8.93 -10.41
C GLU A 288 -1.43 -10.19 -9.54
N GLN A 289 -0.95 -10.06 -8.30
CA GLN A 289 -0.90 -11.17 -7.35
C GLN A 289 -2.30 -11.67 -6.94
N GLN A 290 -3.32 -10.83 -7.05
CA GLN A 290 -4.72 -11.17 -6.79
C GLN A 290 -5.45 -11.77 -8.01
N GLY A 291 -4.75 -11.97 -9.14
CA GLY A 291 -5.28 -12.62 -10.35
C GLY A 291 -6.02 -11.68 -11.32
N LEU A 292 -5.83 -10.36 -11.20
CA LEU A 292 -6.28 -9.36 -12.16
C LEU A 292 -5.08 -8.79 -12.93
N HIS A 293 -5.04 -9.05 -14.22
CA HIS A 293 -3.93 -8.69 -15.10
C HIS A 293 -4.38 -7.78 -16.24
N GLU A 294 -3.42 -7.15 -16.92
CA GLU A 294 -3.63 -6.41 -18.18
C GLU A 294 -4.81 -5.42 -18.14
N PRO A 295 -4.79 -4.45 -17.20
CA PRO A 295 -5.82 -3.44 -17.08
C PRO A 295 -5.91 -2.60 -18.37
N SER A 296 -7.12 -2.26 -18.81
CA SER A 296 -7.30 -1.31 -19.93
C SER A 296 -7.04 0.15 -19.53
N GLN A 297 -7.10 0.46 -18.23
CA GLN A 297 -6.81 1.79 -17.68
C GLN A 297 -5.59 1.67 -16.77
N CYS A 298 -4.47 2.29 -17.17
CA CYS A 298 -3.23 2.26 -16.40
C CYS A 298 -3.12 3.42 -15.39
N GLU A 299 -3.91 4.48 -15.60
CA GLU A 299 -3.92 5.65 -14.72
C GLU A 299 -4.96 5.48 -13.60
N PRO A 300 -4.66 5.94 -12.37
CA PRO A 300 -5.57 5.83 -11.25
C PRO A 300 -6.82 6.71 -11.39
N MET A 301 -6.77 7.73 -12.26
CA MET A 301 -7.86 8.67 -12.47
C MET A 301 -8.24 8.76 -13.95
N VAL A 302 -9.52 8.54 -14.24
CA VAL A 302 -10.12 8.64 -15.57
C VAL A 302 -11.01 9.87 -15.62
N ARG A 303 -10.88 10.69 -16.67
CA ARG A 303 -11.77 11.82 -16.95
C ARG A 303 -12.78 11.44 -18.02
N THR A 304 -14.05 11.72 -17.79
CA THR A 304 -15.14 11.51 -18.76
C THR A 304 -15.92 12.80 -19.00
N THR A 305 -16.29 13.05 -20.25
CA THR A 305 -17.07 14.23 -20.66
C THR A 305 -18.55 13.93 -20.81
N ASP A 306 -18.91 12.68 -21.11
CA ASP A 306 -20.29 12.25 -21.28
C ASP A 306 -20.82 11.47 -20.07
N GLY A 307 -19.98 11.20 -19.07
CA GLY A 307 -20.35 10.48 -17.85
C GLY A 307 -20.24 8.97 -17.96
N ARG A 308 -19.74 8.42 -19.07
CA ARG A 308 -19.50 6.99 -19.26
C ARG A 308 -18.01 6.69 -19.40
N CYS A 309 -17.60 5.52 -18.91
CA CYS A 309 -16.26 4.98 -19.09
C CYS A 309 -16.27 3.46 -18.86
N SER A 310 -15.21 2.76 -19.26
CA SER A 310 -15.07 1.34 -18.97
C SER A 310 -13.67 0.95 -18.51
N PHE A 311 -13.64 -0.11 -17.71
CA PHE A 311 -12.45 -0.71 -17.12
C PHE A 311 -12.47 -2.19 -17.42
N SER A 312 -11.39 -2.75 -17.94
CA SER A 312 -11.33 -4.18 -18.23
C SER A 312 -10.02 -4.80 -17.79
N PHE A 313 -10.09 -6.06 -17.38
CA PHE A 313 -8.98 -6.85 -16.86
C PHE A 313 -9.04 -8.24 -17.46
N ARG A 314 -7.88 -8.87 -17.67
CA ARG A 314 -7.81 -10.33 -17.76
C ARG A 314 -7.89 -10.88 -16.34
N VAL A 315 -8.80 -11.83 -16.12
CA VAL A 315 -9.17 -12.31 -14.79
C VAL A 315 -9.08 -13.83 -14.76
N GLU A 316 -8.36 -14.34 -13.76
CA GLU A 316 -8.26 -15.78 -13.52
C GLU A 316 -9.65 -16.44 -13.33
N SER A 317 -9.80 -17.66 -13.85
CA SER A 317 -11.11 -18.33 -13.97
C SER A 317 -11.79 -18.64 -12.63
N HIS A 318 -11.00 -18.73 -11.55
CA HIS A 318 -11.48 -19.04 -10.22
C HIS A 318 -12.01 -17.82 -9.45
N LEU A 319 -11.88 -16.60 -10.00
CA LEU A 319 -12.27 -15.36 -9.33
C LEU A 319 -13.70 -14.95 -9.70
N ASP A 320 -14.44 -14.59 -8.66
CA ASP A 320 -15.72 -13.91 -8.71
C ASP A 320 -15.51 -12.45 -8.32
N LEU A 321 -16.00 -11.52 -9.14
CA LEU A 321 -15.77 -10.08 -8.98
C LEU A 321 -17.09 -9.33 -8.81
N MET A 322 -17.02 -8.26 -8.04
CA MET A 322 -18.08 -7.26 -7.88
C MET A 322 -17.47 -5.88 -7.97
N ALA A 323 -18.24 -4.90 -8.45
CA ALA A 323 -17.84 -3.50 -8.43
C ALA A 323 -18.96 -2.60 -7.90
N MET A 324 -18.55 -1.50 -7.28
CA MET A 324 -19.45 -0.48 -6.72
C MET A 324 -18.92 0.91 -7.07
N LEU A 325 -19.82 1.80 -7.46
CA LEU A 325 -19.51 3.21 -7.68
C LEU A 325 -19.88 4.02 -6.44
N ASN A 326 -18.91 4.66 -5.82
CA ASN A 326 -19.07 5.48 -4.62
C ASN A 326 -18.82 6.96 -4.91
N THR A 327 -19.41 7.84 -4.10
CA THR A 327 -19.13 9.29 -4.12
C THR A 327 -19.36 9.88 -2.73
N GLY A 328 -18.55 10.87 -2.35
CA GLY A 328 -18.78 11.64 -1.12
C GLY A 328 -19.68 12.86 -1.32
N GLU A 329 -20.17 13.13 -2.53
CA GLU A 329 -20.98 14.32 -2.82
C GLU A 329 -22.45 14.16 -2.45
N PHE A 330 -22.95 12.92 -2.40
CA PHE A 330 -24.34 12.59 -2.07
C PHE A 330 -24.50 11.11 -1.72
N SER A 331 -25.60 10.80 -1.03
CA SER A 331 -25.92 9.42 -0.67
C SER A 331 -26.47 8.63 -1.87
N MET A 332 -25.98 7.41 -2.02
CA MET A 332 -26.53 6.39 -2.91
C MET A 332 -26.78 5.13 -2.08
N THR A 333 -27.87 4.41 -2.33
CA THR A 333 -28.09 3.10 -1.73
C THR A 333 -27.07 2.09 -2.26
N ASP A 334 -26.79 1.03 -1.51
CA ASP A 334 -25.94 -0.08 -1.96
C ASP A 334 -26.37 -0.64 -3.33
N ASP A 335 -27.68 -0.66 -3.60
CA ASP A 335 -28.24 -1.08 -4.88
C ASP A 335 -27.87 -0.10 -6.01
N GLN A 336 -28.04 1.20 -5.79
CA GLN A 336 -27.65 2.23 -6.76
C GLN A 336 -26.15 2.19 -7.04
N GLN A 337 -25.31 2.06 -6.02
CA GLN A 337 -23.85 1.98 -6.15
C GLN A 337 -23.44 0.80 -7.05
N ARG A 338 -24.08 -0.37 -6.90
CA ARG A 338 -23.84 -1.54 -7.76
C ARG A 338 -24.41 -1.35 -9.16
N ARG A 339 -25.62 -0.79 -9.28
CA ARG A 339 -26.30 -0.64 -10.57
C ARG A 339 -25.79 0.54 -11.40
N HIS A 340 -24.89 1.38 -10.92
CA HIS A 340 -24.12 2.30 -11.77
C HIS A 340 -22.94 1.64 -12.49
N VAL A 341 -22.72 0.34 -12.24
CA VAL A 341 -21.68 -0.46 -12.88
C VAL A 341 -22.28 -1.69 -13.55
N PHE A 342 -22.08 -1.85 -14.85
CA PHE A 342 -22.47 -3.04 -15.59
C PHE A 342 -21.25 -3.92 -15.86
N GLN A 343 -21.25 -5.10 -15.26
CA GLN A 343 -20.21 -6.11 -15.46
C GLN A 343 -20.61 -7.11 -16.55
N SER A 344 -19.70 -7.38 -17.48
CA SER A 344 -19.80 -8.43 -18.50
C SER A 344 -18.47 -9.18 -18.65
N ARG A 345 -18.52 -10.47 -18.98
CA ARG A 345 -17.31 -11.28 -19.22
C ARG A 345 -17.30 -11.83 -20.65
N LYS A 346 -16.15 -11.68 -21.33
CA LYS A 346 -15.87 -12.29 -22.63
C LYS A 346 -14.59 -13.11 -22.54
N GLY A 347 -14.75 -14.43 -22.38
CA GLY A 347 -13.64 -15.35 -22.12
C GLY A 347 -12.95 -15.02 -20.79
N GLU A 348 -11.65 -14.77 -20.84
CA GLU A 348 -10.87 -14.40 -19.65
C GLU A 348 -10.96 -12.91 -19.30
N ARG A 349 -11.60 -12.09 -20.14
CA ARG A 349 -11.66 -10.63 -19.93
C ARG A 349 -12.98 -10.22 -19.30
N VAL A 350 -12.93 -9.51 -18.18
CA VAL A 350 -14.08 -8.89 -17.53
C VAL A 350 -14.05 -7.39 -17.83
N GLU A 351 -15.20 -6.82 -18.19
CA GLU A 351 -15.39 -5.38 -18.39
C GLU A 351 -16.41 -4.85 -17.38
N PHE A 352 -16.08 -3.70 -16.78
CA PHE A 352 -16.94 -2.88 -15.94
C PHE A 352 -17.27 -1.60 -16.71
N ARG A 353 -18.49 -1.50 -17.23
CA ARG A 353 -19.01 -0.28 -17.84
C ARG A 353 -19.64 0.57 -16.75
N VAL A 354 -19.16 1.81 -16.59
CA VAL A 354 -19.61 2.74 -15.56
C VAL A 354 -20.38 3.87 -16.22
N GLN A 355 -21.52 4.23 -15.62
CA GLN A 355 -22.28 5.42 -15.98
C GLN A 355 -22.54 6.26 -14.72
N VAL A 356 -21.96 7.45 -14.66
CA VAL A 356 -22.08 8.31 -13.48
C VAL A 356 -23.43 9.04 -13.47
N PRO A 357 -24.12 9.14 -12.33
CA PRO A 357 -25.46 9.73 -12.26
C PRO A 357 -25.49 11.24 -12.56
N ARG A 358 -24.41 11.96 -12.27
CA ARG A 358 -24.26 13.39 -12.53
C ARG A 358 -22.80 13.82 -12.58
N ALA A 359 -22.54 15.08 -12.93
CA ALA A 359 -21.22 15.67 -12.70
C ALA A 359 -20.79 15.51 -11.24
N GLY A 360 -19.51 15.26 -11.04
CA GLY A 360 -18.90 15.00 -9.75
C GLY A 360 -17.65 14.13 -9.89
N LEU A 361 -17.05 13.84 -8.75
CA LEU A 361 -15.94 12.89 -8.64
C LEU A 361 -16.46 11.62 -7.97
N TYR A 362 -16.03 10.47 -8.48
CA TYR A 362 -16.51 9.14 -8.06
C TYR A 362 -15.33 8.19 -7.84
N GLN A 363 -15.54 7.17 -7.03
CA GLN A 363 -14.62 6.05 -6.84
C GLN A 363 -15.29 4.75 -7.30
N LEU A 364 -14.76 4.14 -8.35
CA LEU A 364 -15.09 2.76 -8.70
C LEU A 364 -14.27 1.83 -7.80
N CYS A 365 -14.90 1.09 -6.90
CA CYS A 365 -14.24 0.06 -6.09
C CYS A 365 -14.50 -1.31 -6.70
N ILE A 366 -13.43 -2.08 -6.92
CA ILE A 366 -13.48 -3.47 -7.42
C ILE A 366 -13.11 -4.40 -6.28
N PHE A 367 -13.96 -5.39 -6.06
CA PHE A 367 -13.80 -6.41 -5.05
C PHE A 367 -13.76 -7.80 -5.69
N GLY A 368 -13.07 -8.73 -5.05
CA GLY A 368 -12.96 -10.10 -5.53
C GLY A 368 -13.02 -11.14 -4.42
N LYS A 369 -13.36 -12.36 -4.79
CA LYS A 369 -13.23 -13.56 -3.96
C LYS A 369 -13.01 -14.78 -4.83
N ASN A 370 -12.58 -15.88 -4.23
CA ASN A 370 -12.57 -17.16 -4.93
C ASN A 370 -14.01 -17.70 -5.05
N LYS A 371 -14.39 -18.22 -6.23
CA LYS A 371 -15.70 -18.84 -6.50
C LYS A 371 -16.03 -19.97 -5.53
N SER A 372 -15.03 -20.72 -5.06
CA SER A 372 -15.22 -21.81 -4.08
C SER A 372 -15.39 -21.31 -2.64
N SER A 373 -15.08 -20.04 -2.37
CA SER A 373 -15.13 -19.47 -1.02
C SER A 373 -16.52 -18.91 -0.69
N ALA A 374 -17.08 -19.35 0.43
CA ALA A 374 -18.29 -18.76 1.02
C ALA A 374 -18.02 -17.41 1.72
N GLY A 375 -16.79 -16.89 1.66
CA GLY A 375 -16.37 -15.66 2.31
C GLY A 375 -16.95 -14.39 1.69
N LYS A 376 -16.75 -13.27 2.39
CA LYS A 376 -17.06 -11.92 1.89
C LYS A 376 -16.07 -11.53 0.79
N TYR A 377 -16.52 -10.70 -0.14
CA TYR A 377 -15.64 -10.06 -1.10
C TYR A 377 -14.59 -9.19 -0.39
N SER A 378 -13.34 -9.27 -0.82
CA SER A 378 -12.26 -8.41 -0.35
C SER A 378 -11.94 -7.32 -1.37
N TYR A 379 -11.48 -6.17 -0.90
CA TYR A 379 -11.08 -5.07 -1.75
C TYR A 379 -9.84 -5.43 -2.57
N PHE A 380 -9.88 -5.21 -3.88
CA PHE A 380 -8.75 -5.44 -4.78
C PHE A 380 -8.11 -4.12 -5.20
N CYS A 381 -8.89 -3.22 -5.82
CA CYS A 381 -8.42 -1.91 -6.24
C CYS A 381 -9.57 -0.93 -6.42
N SER A 382 -9.23 0.33 -6.72
CA SER A 382 -10.20 1.33 -7.10
C SER A 382 -9.69 2.25 -8.19
N TYR A 383 -10.59 2.96 -8.87
CA TYR A 383 -10.28 4.03 -9.81
C TYR A 383 -11.08 5.27 -9.46
N ILE A 384 -10.50 6.44 -9.70
CA ILE A 384 -11.19 7.72 -9.58
C ILE A 384 -11.75 8.10 -10.93
N ILE A 385 -13.00 8.52 -10.97
CA ILE A 385 -13.68 8.99 -12.17
C ILE A 385 -14.08 10.44 -11.97
N SER A 386 -13.66 11.33 -12.86
CA SER A 386 -13.99 12.74 -12.84
C SER A 386 -14.90 13.10 -14.01
N CYS A 387 -16.05 13.69 -13.71
CA CYS A 387 -17.00 14.19 -14.69
C CYS A 387 -17.39 15.64 -14.37
N THR A 388 -17.00 16.59 -15.21
CA THR A 388 -17.30 18.02 -15.01
C THR A 388 -18.55 18.50 -15.74
N ASN A 389 -19.13 17.68 -16.61
CA ASN A 389 -20.28 18.06 -17.44
C ASN A 389 -21.60 17.99 -16.66
N LEU A 390 -22.13 19.15 -16.28
CA LEU A 390 -23.38 19.29 -15.51
C LEU A 390 -24.63 18.72 -16.21
N LYS A 391 -24.58 18.48 -17.52
CA LYS A 391 -25.68 17.89 -18.29
C LYS A 391 -25.79 16.38 -18.14
N VAL A 392 -24.77 15.72 -17.58
CA VAL A 392 -24.78 14.27 -17.36
C VAL A 392 -25.86 13.90 -16.37
N LYS A 393 -26.73 12.95 -16.78
CA LYS A 393 -27.86 12.40 -16.03
C LYS A 393 -28.07 10.94 -16.41
N TRP A 394 -27.13 10.06 -16.05
CA TRP A 394 -27.32 8.63 -16.34
C TRP A 394 -28.15 7.95 -15.25
N PRO A 395 -29.20 7.19 -15.60
CA PRO A 395 -29.87 6.35 -14.64
C PRO A 395 -28.97 5.17 -14.23
N VAL A 396 -29.42 4.39 -13.27
CA VAL A 396 -28.83 3.07 -13.00
C VAL A 396 -29.05 2.12 -14.19
N TYR A 397 -28.22 1.09 -14.31
CA TYR A 397 -28.47 -0.07 -15.17
C TYR A 397 -29.66 -0.90 -14.63
N PRO A 398 -30.28 -1.78 -15.44
CA PRO A 398 -31.32 -2.68 -14.94
C PRO A 398 -30.84 -3.55 -13.77
N LEU A 399 -31.77 -3.91 -12.89
CA LEU A 399 -31.52 -4.82 -11.80
C LEU A 399 -31.21 -6.20 -12.38
N LYS A 400 -30.11 -6.82 -11.96
CA LYS A 400 -29.73 -8.19 -12.33
C LYS A 400 -30.21 -9.17 -11.26
N TYR A 401 -30.95 -10.18 -11.67
CA TYR A 401 -31.29 -11.30 -10.79
C TYR A 401 -30.14 -12.30 -10.72
N THR A 402 -30.20 -13.21 -9.74
CA THR A 402 -29.21 -14.29 -9.54
C THR A 402 -29.08 -15.22 -10.75
N SER A 403 -30.11 -15.30 -11.60
CA SER A 403 -30.11 -16.06 -12.84
C SER A 403 -29.30 -15.42 -13.97
N TRP A 404 -28.83 -14.17 -13.82
CA TRP A 404 -27.97 -13.51 -14.81
C TRP A 404 -26.56 -14.13 -14.78
N LYS A 405 -26.14 -14.72 -15.91
CA LYS A 405 -24.82 -15.37 -16.02
C LYS A 405 -23.75 -14.41 -16.53
N GLU A 406 -22.48 -14.69 -16.20
CA GLU A 406 -21.34 -13.82 -16.53
C GLU A 406 -21.12 -13.64 -18.03
N ASP A 407 -21.49 -14.65 -18.84
CA ASP A 407 -21.36 -14.68 -20.29
C ASP A 407 -22.57 -14.06 -21.03
N TYR A 408 -23.55 -13.54 -20.29
CA TYR A 408 -24.66 -12.78 -20.86
C TYR A 408 -24.23 -11.34 -21.15
N GLU A 409 -24.72 -10.81 -22.27
CA GLU A 409 -24.39 -9.46 -22.75
C GLU A 409 -25.67 -8.66 -22.96
N LEU A 410 -25.78 -7.50 -22.30
CA LEU A 410 -26.86 -6.54 -22.55
C LEU A 410 -26.37 -5.44 -23.49
N VAL A 411 -27.07 -5.28 -24.62
CA VAL A 411 -26.81 -4.23 -25.62
C VAL A 411 -27.77 -3.07 -25.41
N GLU A 412 -29.08 -3.34 -25.33
CA GLU A 412 -30.12 -2.34 -25.02
C GLU A 412 -31.39 -3.00 -24.45
N PRO A 413 -32.20 -2.28 -23.67
CA PRO A 413 -31.95 -0.94 -23.13
C PRO A 413 -30.96 -0.98 -21.96
N LEU A 414 -30.02 -0.03 -21.91
CA LEU A 414 -29.04 0.05 -20.81
C LEU A 414 -29.56 0.84 -19.61
N ALA A 415 -30.55 1.71 -19.81
CA ALA A 415 -31.20 2.43 -18.73
C ALA A 415 -32.12 1.47 -17.96
N GLY A 416 -31.90 1.34 -16.67
CA GLY A 416 -32.72 0.56 -15.74
C GLY A 416 -34.06 1.23 -15.41
N VAL A 417 -34.25 2.48 -15.84
CA VAL A 417 -35.51 3.22 -15.79
C VAL A 417 -35.92 3.50 -17.24
N LEU A 418 -37.08 2.98 -17.63
CA LEU A 418 -37.62 3.07 -18.99
C LEU A 418 -38.69 4.16 -19.06
N PRO A 419 -38.80 4.89 -20.18
CA PRO A 419 -39.83 5.91 -20.31
C PRO A 419 -41.23 5.29 -20.37
N ALA A 420 -42.21 5.97 -19.75
CA ALA A 420 -43.61 5.61 -19.79
C ALA A 420 -44.18 5.73 -21.22
N ASP A 421 -45.16 4.89 -21.54
CA ASP A 421 -45.92 4.94 -22.80
C ASP A 421 -45.08 4.91 -24.08
N ARG A 422 -43.95 4.21 -24.05
CA ARG A 422 -43.04 4.05 -25.18
C ARG A 422 -42.92 2.60 -25.60
N GLU A 423 -42.56 2.42 -26.87
CA GLU A 423 -42.07 1.15 -27.35
C GLU A 423 -40.56 1.08 -27.12
N ILE A 424 -40.13 0.05 -26.41
CA ILE A 424 -38.74 -0.14 -25.99
C ILE A 424 -38.17 -1.34 -26.73
N GLN A 425 -37.02 -1.15 -27.36
CA GLN A 425 -36.26 -2.21 -28.01
C GLN A 425 -35.36 -2.90 -26.99
N PHE A 426 -35.34 -4.22 -27.06
CA PHE A 426 -34.46 -5.08 -26.30
C PHE A 426 -33.53 -5.80 -27.24
N LYS A 427 -32.22 -5.76 -26.95
CA LYS A 427 -31.19 -6.56 -27.62
C LYS A 427 -30.20 -7.09 -26.61
N MET A 428 -30.03 -8.40 -26.57
CA MET A 428 -29.12 -9.06 -25.63
C MET A 428 -28.61 -10.39 -26.16
N LYS A 429 -27.42 -10.79 -25.70
CA LYS A 429 -26.85 -12.11 -25.96
C LYS A 429 -27.03 -12.98 -24.73
N VAL A 430 -27.78 -14.06 -24.89
CA VAL A 430 -28.08 -15.01 -23.82
C VAL A 430 -27.85 -16.41 -24.41
N PRO A 431 -26.60 -16.92 -24.40
CA PRO A 431 -26.28 -18.22 -24.98
C PRO A 431 -26.91 -19.37 -24.18
N GLY A 432 -27.28 -20.44 -24.88
CA GLY A 432 -27.69 -21.71 -24.26
C GLY A 432 -29.10 -21.73 -23.66
N VAL A 433 -29.94 -20.73 -23.94
CA VAL A 433 -31.36 -20.70 -23.51
C VAL A 433 -32.28 -21.00 -24.69
N SER A 434 -33.44 -21.62 -24.43
CA SER A 434 -34.42 -21.94 -25.47
C SER A 434 -35.33 -20.77 -25.81
N ARG A 435 -35.54 -19.84 -24.87
CA ARG A 435 -36.47 -18.71 -25.03
C ARG A 435 -36.07 -17.54 -24.15
N VAL A 436 -36.20 -16.33 -24.68
CA VAL A 436 -36.11 -15.08 -23.93
C VAL A 436 -37.40 -14.30 -24.15
N SER A 437 -38.00 -13.84 -23.05
CA SER A 437 -39.28 -13.11 -23.08
C SER A 437 -39.22 -11.87 -22.21
N VAL A 438 -39.94 -10.83 -22.61
CA VAL A 438 -40.11 -9.59 -21.86
C VAL A 438 -41.54 -9.54 -21.33
N LYS A 439 -41.68 -9.55 -19.99
CA LYS A 439 -42.94 -9.36 -19.29
C LYS A 439 -43.13 -7.88 -18.97
N ALA A 440 -43.96 -7.24 -19.78
CA ALA A 440 -44.60 -5.97 -19.47
C ALA A 440 -46.03 -6.26 -18.99
N ARG A 441 -47.03 -5.47 -19.41
CA ARG A 441 -48.45 -5.82 -19.28
C ARG A 441 -48.70 -7.22 -19.86
N ASP A 442 -48.28 -7.40 -21.10
CA ASP A 442 -48.26 -8.68 -21.82
C ASP A 442 -46.84 -9.23 -21.94
N THR A 443 -46.74 -10.55 -22.15
CA THR A 443 -45.46 -11.22 -22.37
C THR A 443 -45.13 -11.24 -23.86
N HIS A 444 -43.95 -10.74 -24.23
CA HIS A 444 -43.47 -10.68 -25.60
C HIS A 444 -42.21 -11.51 -25.76
N ASP A 445 -42.17 -12.42 -26.73
CA ASP A 445 -40.97 -13.22 -27.01
C ASP A 445 -39.99 -12.46 -27.89
N LEU A 446 -38.71 -12.54 -27.53
CA LEU A 446 -37.63 -12.04 -28.36
C LEU A 446 -37.30 -13.07 -29.44
N ILE A 447 -36.82 -12.58 -30.58
CA ILE A 447 -36.43 -13.39 -31.73
C ILE A 447 -34.91 -13.54 -31.70
N LEU A 448 -34.43 -14.79 -31.79
CA LEU A 448 -33.00 -15.08 -31.93
C LEU A 448 -32.54 -14.80 -33.36
N GLY A 449 -31.68 -13.80 -33.51
CA GLY A 449 -31.01 -13.46 -34.75
C GLY A 449 -29.87 -14.43 -35.11
N THR A 450 -29.47 -14.44 -36.37
CA THR A 450 -28.33 -15.23 -36.86
C THR A 450 -26.98 -14.73 -36.33
N ASP A 451 -26.93 -13.50 -35.80
CA ASP A 451 -25.80 -12.93 -35.07
C ASP A 451 -25.68 -13.44 -33.62
N GLY A 452 -26.63 -14.27 -33.18
CA GLY A 452 -26.68 -14.85 -31.84
C GLY A 452 -27.29 -13.92 -30.79
N PHE A 453 -27.90 -12.81 -31.18
CA PHE A 453 -28.58 -11.89 -30.28
C PHE A 453 -30.10 -12.13 -30.29
N TRP A 454 -30.71 -12.05 -29.11
CA TRP A 454 -32.15 -11.98 -28.96
C TRP A 454 -32.59 -10.52 -29.10
N SER A 455 -33.56 -10.27 -29.98
CA SER A 455 -34.09 -8.93 -30.23
C SER A 455 -35.61 -8.88 -30.33
N GLY A 456 -36.21 -7.77 -29.92
CA GLY A 456 -37.64 -7.54 -29.99
C GLY A 456 -38.05 -6.30 -29.19
N SER A 457 -39.34 -5.96 -29.20
CA SER A 457 -39.84 -4.79 -28.50
C SER A 457 -41.03 -5.09 -27.61
N CYS A 458 -41.24 -4.23 -26.61
CA CYS A 458 -42.48 -4.21 -25.84
C CYS A 458 -42.91 -2.76 -25.55
N ARG A 459 -44.22 -2.57 -25.31
CA ARG A 459 -44.77 -1.27 -24.92
C ARG A 459 -44.85 -1.16 -23.39
N THR A 460 -44.43 -0.02 -22.83
CA THR A 460 -44.41 0.25 -21.38
C THR A 460 -45.73 0.81 -20.83
N THR A 461 -46.76 0.97 -21.68
CA THR A 461 -48.06 1.54 -21.28
C THR A 461 -48.72 0.77 -20.14
N GLY A 462 -49.00 1.47 -19.04
CA GLY A 462 -49.62 0.91 -17.83
C GLY A 462 -48.73 -0.07 -17.07
N CYS A 463 -47.42 -0.06 -17.31
CA CYS A 463 -46.46 -0.89 -16.58
C CYS A 463 -45.79 -0.05 -15.48
N VAL A 464 -45.61 -0.64 -14.30
CA VAL A 464 -44.72 -0.10 -13.25
C VAL A 464 -43.31 -0.66 -13.43
N ASP A 465 -43.23 -1.94 -13.79
CA ASP A 465 -41.97 -2.65 -14.04
C ASP A 465 -42.05 -3.46 -15.34
N VAL A 466 -40.89 -3.65 -15.96
CA VAL A 466 -40.69 -4.57 -17.08
C VAL A 466 -39.62 -5.59 -16.70
N ASN A 467 -39.93 -6.87 -16.88
CA ASN A 467 -39.06 -7.96 -16.48
C ASN A 467 -38.60 -8.78 -17.70
N VAL A 468 -37.32 -9.14 -17.73
CA VAL A 468 -36.81 -10.08 -18.74
C VAL A 468 -36.67 -11.44 -18.10
N MET A 469 -37.21 -12.46 -18.77
CA MET A 469 -37.23 -13.83 -18.30
C MET A 469 -36.62 -14.76 -19.34
N ILE A 470 -36.05 -15.86 -18.87
CA ILE A 470 -35.49 -16.92 -19.71
C ILE A 470 -36.12 -18.26 -19.41
N GLN A 471 -36.16 -19.11 -20.44
CA GLN A 471 -36.36 -20.54 -20.31
C GLN A 471 -35.04 -21.22 -20.68
N GLU A 472 -34.43 -21.95 -19.75
CA GLU A 472 -33.14 -22.59 -20.02
C GLU A 472 -33.31 -23.76 -20.98
N LYS A 473 -34.23 -24.68 -20.68
CA LYS A 473 -34.51 -25.84 -21.52
C LYS A 473 -35.97 -25.85 -21.98
N PRO A 474 -36.28 -26.40 -23.16
CA PRO A 474 -37.66 -26.49 -23.65
C PRO A 474 -38.61 -27.26 -22.71
N ALA A 475 -38.07 -28.19 -21.92
CA ALA A 475 -38.84 -28.99 -20.97
C ALA A 475 -39.16 -28.24 -19.64
N ASP A 476 -38.51 -27.11 -19.38
CA ASP A 476 -38.71 -26.36 -18.14
C ASP A 476 -40.08 -25.68 -18.17
N ARG A 477 -40.88 -25.89 -17.12
CA ARG A 477 -42.22 -25.29 -17.00
C ARG A 477 -42.18 -23.86 -16.43
N SER A 478 -41.06 -23.45 -15.85
CA SER A 478 -40.89 -22.16 -15.19
C SER A 478 -39.95 -21.25 -15.97
N LEU A 479 -40.28 -19.96 -15.98
CA LEU A 479 -39.43 -18.90 -16.49
C LEU A 479 -38.63 -18.28 -15.33
N SER A 480 -37.34 -18.07 -15.53
CA SER A 480 -36.47 -17.42 -14.56
C SER A 480 -36.27 -15.95 -14.90
N PHE A 481 -36.49 -15.06 -13.95
CA PHE A 481 -36.18 -13.64 -14.10
C PHE A 481 -34.66 -13.43 -14.18
N ILE A 482 -34.21 -12.62 -15.14
CA ILE A 482 -32.80 -12.26 -15.34
C ILE A 482 -32.54 -10.76 -15.22
N LEU A 483 -33.47 -9.91 -15.66
CA LEU A 483 -33.39 -8.45 -15.53
C LEU A 483 -34.73 -7.87 -15.10
N ASN A 484 -34.68 -6.75 -14.38
CA ASN A 484 -35.83 -5.92 -14.08
C ASN A 484 -35.51 -4.45 -14.39
N TYR A 485 -36.51 -3.76 -14.93
CA TYR A 485 -36.52 -2.37 -15.28
C TYR A 485 -37.71 -1.69 -14.61
N GLU A 486 -37.48 -0.52 -14.03
CA GLU A 486 -38.53 0.37 -13.55
C GLU A 486 -39.07 1.17 -14.76
N VAL A 487 -40.34 1.56 -14.71
CA VAL A 487 -40.95 2.46 -15.71
C VAL A 487 -41.21 3.82 -15.04
N GLU A 488 -40.91 4.91 -15.74
CA GLU A 488 -41.22 6.27 -15.27
C GLU A 488 -42.72 6.37 -14.90
N ASN A 489 -43.01 7.07 -13.81
CA ASN A 489 -44.38 7.32 -13.35
C ASN A 489 -45.11 8.34 -14.22
#